data_AF-A0AA39HX45-F1
#
_entry.id   AF-A0AA39HX45-F1
#
_cell.length_a   1.000
_cell.length_b   1.000
_cell.length_c   1.000
_cell.angle_alpha   90.00
_cell.angle_beta   90.00
_cell.angle_gamma   90.00
#
_symmetry.space_group_name_H-M   'P 1'
#
loop_
_entity.id
_entity.type
_entity.pdbx_description
1 polymer ?
#
loop_
_entity_poly.entity_id
_entity_poly.type
_entity_poly.pdbx_seq_one_letter_code
_entity_poly.pdbx_strand_id
1 'polypeptide(L)'
;METMLVAQELPGLFGIVANLFCENLHDHELQIENNQIVNEELNFSNWNKSPEKRTDMCRSVPKRYKQSVCITLRGKNDEVSKELRGWMQNHYVDYELLLGCSTISPAWMKWALSFPKLTRLSILKKSEDAALEFYKALVERGRLRSLDIYYDVSLHSKEMDVIEIALCQKQFKRLILQNCEALEELLSIWEENREKMIRKEIFFFDCGVVAKDLKGDLELCSQEQCDYIKKEHIDLYQLQLCIPSEAYKIKSELIADDKHNIYVLFDCFQKGEEVAEFDFFTETDQIVVLFS
;
A
#
# COMPACT_ATOMS: atom_id res chain seq x y z
N MET A 1 2.19 -3.47 14.77
CA MET A 1 3.06 -2.53 15.52
C MET A 1 2.70 -2.51 17.00
N GLU A 2 1.41 -2.50 17.33
CA GLU A 2 0.87 -2.54 18.71
C GLU A 2 1.41 -3.70 19.57
N THR A 3 1.48 -4.93 19.04
CA THR A 3 2.08 -6.09 19.75
C THR A 3 3.53 -5.83 20.18
N MET A 4 4.26 -5.02 19.41
CA MET A 4 5.66 -4.72 19.70
C MET A 4 5.81 -3.67 20.79
N LEU A 5 4.89 -2.70 20.87
CA LEU A 5 4.78 -1.76 21.98
C LEU A 5 4.52 -2.49 23.30
N VAL A 6 3.55 -3.41 23.29
CA VAL A 6 3.28 -4.27 24.46
C VAL A 6 4.53 -5.09 24.82
N ALA A 7 5.26 -5.60 23.83
CA ALA A 7 6.49 -6.35 24.07
C ALA A 7 7.61 -5.51 24.70
N GLN A 8 7.69 -4.20 24.43
CA GLN A 8 8.70 -3.31 25.03
C GLN A 8 8.51 -3.14 26.54
N GLU A 9 7.27 -3.27 27.04
CA GLU A 9 6.94 -3.15 28.46
C GLU A 9 7.23 -4.45 29.24
N LEU A 10 7.47 -5.56 28.54
CA LEU A 10 7.77 -6.84 29.19
C LEU A 10 9.12 -6.79 29.91
N PRO A 11 9.23 -7.31 31.14
CA PRO A 11 10.51 -7.38 31.82
C PRO A 11 11.45 -8.39 31.15
N GLY A 12 12.75 -8.21 31.36
CA GLY A 12 13.78 -9.17 30.95
C GLY A 12 14.12 -9.13 29.45
N LEU A 13 14.52 -10.28 28.92
CA LEU A 13 15.11 -10.36 27.57
C LEU A 13 14.15 -9.94 26.46
N PHE A 14 12.86 -10.26 26.58
CA PHE A 14 11.86 -9.91 25.57
C PHE A 14 11.68 -8.39 25.44
N GLY A 15 11.56 -7.67 26.55
CA GLY A 15 11.52 -6.20 26.51
C GLY A 15 12.81 -5.58 25.99
N ILE A 16 13.97 -6.14 26.36
CA ILE A 16 15.25 -5.66 25.82
C ILE A 16 15.32 -5.83 24.30
N VAL A 17 14.96 -7.00 23.78
CA VAL A 17 14.97 -7.27 22.33
C VAL A 17 13.93 -6.41 21.61
N ALA A 18 12.72 -6.26 22.15
CA ALA A 18 11.70 -5.40 21.58
C ALA A 18 12.14 -3.92 21.54
N ASN A 19 12.76 -3.42 22.62
CA ASN A 19 13.30 -2.07 22.65
C ASN A 19 14.42 -1.88 21.63
N LEU A 20 15.38 -2.81 21.56
CA LEU A 20 16.43 -2.76 20.54
C LEU A 20 15.84 -2.83 19.12
N PHE A 21 14.84 -3.67 18.90
CA PHE A 21 14.18 -3.75 17.60
C PHE A 21 13.53 -2.41 17.25
N CYS A 22 12.74 -1.83 18.15
CA CYS A 22 12.08 -0.53 17.95
C CYS A 22 13.06 0.64 17.80
N GLU A 23 14.17 0.66 18.53
CA GLU A 23 15.23 1.67 18.38
C GLU A 23 15.90 1.59 17.02
N ASN A 24 15.96 0.39 16.45
CA ASN A 24 16.54 0.13 15.15
C ASN A 24 15.49 0.10 14.03
N LEU A 25 14.19 0.25 14.34
CA LEU A 25 13.13 0.29 13.33
C LEU A 25 12.95 1.72 12.85
N HIS A 26 13.61 2.03 11.74
CA HIS A 26 13.50 3.32 11.11
C HIS A 26 13.32 3.19 9.61
N ASP A 27 12.42 4.01 9.12
CA ASP A 27 12.16 4.25 7.71
C ASP A 27 12.91 5.51 7.31
N HIS A 28 13.66 5.43 6.24
CA HIS A 28 14.38 6.59 5.73
C HIS A 28 13.59 7.22 4.60
N GLU A 29 13.21 8.47 4.75
CA GLU A 29 12.46 9.20 3.73
C GLU A 29 13.35 10.20 3.01
N LEU A 30 13.39 10.07 1.69
CA LEU A 30 14.14 10.94 0.80
C LEU A 30 13.16 11.64 -0.13
N GLN A 31 13.07 12.96 -0.03
CA GLN A 31 12.39 13.76 -1.06
C GLN A 31 13.42 14.31 -2.02
N ILE A 32 13.25 13.99 -3.29
CA ILE A 32 14.13 14.41 -4.37
C ILE A 32 13.34 15.31 -5.30
N GLU A 33 13.86 16.51 -5.50
CA GLU A 33 13.27 17.48 -6.41
C GLU A 33 14.36 18.09 -7.30
N ASN A 34 14.12 18.05 -8.61
CA ASN A 34 15.06 18.56 -9.62
C ASN A 34 16.48 17.98 -9.45
N ASN A 35 16.56 16.65 -9.27
CA ASN A 35 17.78 15.87 -9.05
C ASN A 35 18.56 16.18 -7.76
N GLN A 36 17.96 16.92 -6.82
CA GLN A 36 18.56 17.25 -5.52
C GLN A 36 17.73 16.68 -4.37
N ILE A 37 18.40 16.22 -3.30
CA ILE A 37 17.72 15.84 -2.07
C ILE A 37 17.28 17.14 -1.39
N VAL A 38 15.98 17.39 -1.36
CA VAL A 38 15.39 18.58 -0.72
C VAL A 38 14.89 18.30 0.68
N ASN A 39 14.62 17.03 0.99
CA ASN A 39 14.29 16.58 2.33
C ASN A 39 14.92 15.20 2.59
N GLU A 40 15.45 15.03 3.80
CA GLU A 40 15.99 13.76 4.31
C GLU A 40 15.53 13.61 5.75
N GLU A 41 14.61 12.67 5.97
CA GLU A 41 14.04 12.41 7.29
C GLU A 41 14.23 10.95 7.69
N LEU A 42 14.42 10.73 8.99
CA LEU A 42 14.42 9.41 9.58
C LEU A 42 13.13 9.27 10.39
N ASN A 43 12.18 8.55 9.81
CA ASN A 43 10.90 8.27 10.43
C ASN A 43 11.05 7.05 11.33
N PHE A 44 10.96 7.30 12.64
CA PHE A 44 10.82 6.24 13.61
C PHE A 44 9.35 5.91 13.71
N SER A 45 8.96 4.74 13.21
CA SER A 45 7.59 4.24 13.24
C SER A 45 6.97 4.20 14.65
N ASN A 46 7.79 4.34 15.71
CA ASN A 46 7.37 4.14 17.09
C ASN A 46 7.57 5.35 18.03
N TRP A 47 7.78 6.57 17.53
CA TRP A 47 8.11 7.71 18.40
C TRP A 47 6.96 8.71 18.57
N ASN A 48 6.17 8.49 19.62
CA ASN A 48 5.36 9.54 20.31
C ASN A 48 6.23 10.62 21.00
N LYS A 49 7.54 10.68 20.70
CA LYS A 49 8.46 11.64 21.30
C LYS A 49 8.52 12.91 20.45
N SER A 50 8.74 14.04 21.12
CA SER A 50 8.73 15.37 20.52
C SER A 50 9.66 15.49 19.30
N PRO A 51 9.29 16.27 18.27
CA PRO A 51 10.05 16.44 17.03
C PRO A 51 11.52 16.88 17.19
N GLU A 52 11.86 17.54 18.29
CA GLU A 52 13.13 18.23 18.51
C GLU A 52 14.37 17.32 18.62
N LYS A 53 14.19 16.00 18.83
CA LYS A 53 15.31 15.03 18.91
C LYS A 53 15.63 14.31 17.58
N ARG A 54 14.99 14.68 16.46
CA ARG A 54 15.02 13.90 15.21
C ARG A 54 16.25 14.14 14.33
N THR A 55 16.79 15.36 14.26
CA THR A 55 17.72 15.77 13.19
C THR A 55 19.17 15.29 13.33
N ASP A 56 19.70 15.17 14.56
CA ASP A 56 21.11 14.78 14.74
C ASP A 56 21.38 13.28 14.51
N MET A 57 20.35 12.43 14.56
CA MET A 57 20.53 10.98 14.50
C MET A 57 20.59 10.39 13.07
N CYS A 58 20.05 11.08 12.06
CA CYS A 58 19.98 10.55 10.67
C CYS A 58 21.35 10.09 10.14
N ARG A 59 22.42 10.78 10.53
CA ARG A 59 23.79 10.51 10.08
C ARG A 59 24.52 9.45 10.89
N SER A 60 24.08 9.17 12.12
CA SER A 60 24.77 8.24 13.03
C SER A 60 24.27 6.80 12.95
N VAL A 61 23.08 6.57 12.38
CA VAL A 61 22.49 5.22 12.36
C VAL A 61 23.14 4.34 11.29
N PRO A 62 23.76 3.20 11.66
CA PRO A 62 24.40 2.33 10.68
C PRO A 62 23.40 1.78 9.65
N LYS A 63 23.79 1.82 8.36
CA LYS A 63 22.93 1.42 7.22
C LYS A 63 22.27 0.04 7.38
N ARG A 64 22.93 -0.90 8.08
CA ARG A 64 22.44 -2.27 8.30
C ARG A 64 21.16 -2.35 9.13
N TYR A 65 20.81 -1.29 9.85
CA TYR A 65 19.61 -1.24 10.68
C TYR A 65 18.42 -0.59 9.95
N LYS A 66 18.60 -0.09 8.73
CA LYS A 66 17.50 0.48 7.94
C LYS A 66 16.55 -0.64 7.53
N GLN A 67 15.27 -0.50 7.83
CA GLN A 67 14.26 -1.46 7.41
C GLN A 67 13.74 -1.12 6.01
N SER A 68 13.31 0.13 5.83
CA SER A 68 12.84 0.64 4.56
C SER A 68 13.48 1.96 4.17
N VAL A 69 13.51 2.24 2.87
CA VAL A 69 13.86 3.54 2.30
C VAL A 69 12.74 3.96 1.36
N CYS A 70 12.01 5.00 1.75
CA CYS A 70 10.98 5.66 0.97
C CYS A 70 11.59 6.80 0.16
N ILE A 71 11.36 6.82 -1.14
CA ILE A 71 11.92 7.80 -2.06
C ILE A 71 10.79 8.49 -2.79
N THR A 72 10.62 9.78 -2.55
CA THR A 72 9.62 10.62 -3.21
C THR A 72 10.28 11.44 -4.31
N LEU A 73 9.91 11.21 -5.56
CA LEU A 73 10.38 11.97 -6.72
C LEU A 73 9.39 13.09 -7.08
N ARG A 74 9.87 14.34 -7.14
CA ARG A 74 9.09 15.53 -7.52
C ARG A 74 9.86 16.38 -8.54
N GLY A 75 9.15 17.25 -9.25
CA GLY A 75 9.77 18.16 -10.23
C GLY A 75 10.26 17.45 -11.50
N LYS A 76 11.12 18.14 -12.26
CA LYS A 76 11.71 17.61 -13.49
C LYS A 76 13.04 16.96 -13.16
N ASN A 77 13.10 15.64 -13.27
CA ASN A 77 14.26 14.87 -12.88
C ASN A 77 14.92 14.25 -14.11
N ASP A 78 15.93 14.94 -14.65
CA ASP A 78 16.64 14.50 -15.86
C ASP A 78 17.78 13.51 -15.56
N GLU A 79 18.48 13.65 -14.44
CA GLU A 79 19.67 12.85 -14.12
C GLU A 79 19.72 12.38 -12.66
N VAL A 80 20.23 11.19 -12.42
CA VAL A 80 20.42 10.68 -11.04
C VAL A 80 21.78 11.08 -10.52
N SER A 81 21.80 11.94 -9.48
CA SER A 81 23.03 12.42 -8.84
C SER A 81 23.92 11.28 -8.32
N LYS A 82 25.23 11.52 -8.25
CA LYS A 82 26.20 10.50 -7.76
C LYS A 82 25.92 10.11 -6.31
N GLU A 83 25.48 11.06 -5.50
CA GLU A 83 25.13 10.84 -4.09
C GLU A 83 24.02 9.80 -3.96
N LEU A 84 22.94 9.93 -4.73
CA LEU A 84 21.80 9.00 -4.73
C LEU A 84 22.20 7.58 -5.13
N ARG A 85 23.21 7.42 -5.99
CA ARG A 85 23.72 6.08 -6.36
C ARG A 85 24.39 5.37 -5.19
N GLY A 86 25.01 6.11 -4.26
CA GLY A 86 25.67 5.55 -3.08
C GLY A 86 24.70 5.04 -2.01
N TRP A 87 23.44 5.46 -2.06
CA TRP A 87 22.39 5.00 -1.15
C TRP A 87 21.91 3.58 -1.45
N MET A 88 21.93 3.18 -2.72
CA MET A 88 21.18 2.02 -3.22
C MET A 88 21.95 0.70 -3.24
N GLN A 89 22.94 0.55 -2.37
CA GLN A 89 23.76 -0.66 -2.27
C GLN A 89 23.30 -1.62 -1.17
N ASN A 90 22.30 -1.23 -0.38
CA ASN A 90 21.82 -2.07 0.70
C ASN A 90 20.78 -3.07 0.19
N HIS A 91 21.15 -4.34 0.14
CA HIS A 91 20.29 -5.46 -0.30
C HIS A 91 19.31 -5.94 0.78
N TYR A 92 19.45 -5.45 2.02
CA TYR A 92 18.61 -5.86 3.15
C TYR A 92 17.39 -4.96 3.35
N VAL A 93 17.36 -3.82 2.68
CA VAL A 93 16.34 -2.78 2.84
C VAL A 93 15.22 -2.97 1.82
N ASP A 94 13.98 -2.75 2.26
CA ASP A 94 12.82 -2.61 1.40
C ASP A 94 12.76 -1.19 0.82
N TYR A 95 12.67 -1.07 -0.51
CA TYR A 95 12.58 0.23 -1.17
C TYR A 95 11.14 0.53 -1.57
N GLU A 96 10.70 1.73 -1.25
CA GLU A 96 9.42 2.30 -1.66
C GLU A 96 9.67 3.51 -2.56
N LEU A 97 9.00 3.56 -3.70
CA LEU A 97 9.15 4.64 -4.67
C LEU A 97 7.82 5.36 -4.87
N LEU A 98 7.78 6.64 -4.49
CA LEU A 98 6.64 7.52 -4.63
C LEU A 98 6.90 8.49 -5.78
N LEU A 99 6.06 8.47 -6.79
CA LEU A 99 6.22 9.23 -8.03
C LEU A 99 5.24 10.41 -8.04
N GLY A 100 5.74 11.58 -7.67
CA GLY A 100 5.03 12.86 -7.70
C GLY A 100 5.34 13.71 -8.95
N CYS A 101 5.92 13.12 -9.99
CA CYS A 101 6.23 13.74 -11.27
C CYS A 101 5.43 13.06 -12.40
N SER A 102 5.02 13.83 -13.41
CA SER A 102 4.24 13.33 -14.57
C SER A 102 5.14 12.68 -15.65
N THR A 103 6.42 13.02 -15.65
CA THR A 103 7.43 12.49 -16.56
C THR A 103 8.61 11.91 -15.79
N ILE A 104 9.28 10.91 -16.38
CA ILE A 104 10.41 10.21 -15.77
C ILE A 104 11.48 10.03 -16.84
N SER A 105 12.70 10.48 -16.56
CA SER A 105 13.79 10.33 -17.51
C SER A 105 14.29 8.88 -17.58
N PRO A 106 14.88 8.44 -18.71
CA PRO A 106 15.49 7.12 -18.82
C PRO A 106 16.57 6.84 -17.76
N ALA A 107 17.27 7.88 -17.28
CA ALA A 107 18.27 7.74 -16.23
C ALA A 107 17.64 7.33 -14.90
N TRP A 108 16.51 7.94 -14.55
CA TRP A 108 15.72 7.59 -13.36
C TRP A 108 15.09 6.21 -13.49
N MET A 109 14.59 5.86 -14.68
CA MET A 109 14.07 4.52 -14.94
C MET A 109 15.14 3.46 -14.67
N LYS A 110 16.33 3.63 -15.27
CA LYS A 110 17.46 2.70 -15.08
C LYS A 110 17.88 2.59 -13.62
N TRP A 111 17.83 3.69 -12.88
CA TRP A 111 18.21 3.70 -11.47
C TRP A 111 17.17 3.02 -10.58
N ALA A 112 15.88 3.29 -10.74
CA ALA A 112 14.84 2.59 -10.00
C ALA A 112 14.82 1.09 -10.33
N LEU A 113 15.05 0.72 -11.59
CA LEU A 113 15.24 -0.67 -12.02
C LEU A 113 16.52 -1.30 -11.43
N SER A 114 17.45 -0.53 -10.86
CA SER A 114 18.61 -1.09 -10.17
C SER A 114 18.31 -1.51 -8.73
N PHE A 115 17.17 -1.13 -8.16
CA PHE A 115 16.84 -1.42 -6.77
C PHE A 115 16.78 -2.93 -6.52
N PRO A 116 17.51 -3.43 -5.51
CA PRO A 116 17.57 -4.86 -5.24
C PRO A 116 16.21 -5.39 -4.77
N LYS A 117 15.46 -4.60 -4.01
CA LYS A 117 14.20 -5.01 -3.37
C LYS A 117 13.18 -3.86 -3.35
N LEU A 118 12.77 -3.42 -4.54
CA LEU A 118 11.65 -2.47 -4.65
C LEU A 118 10.34 -3.21 -4.34
N THR A 119 9.72 -2.89 -3.21
CA THR A 119 8.52 -3.57 -2.70
C THR A 119 7.25 -2.78 -2.91
N ARG A 120 7.33 -1.46 -3.01
CA ARG A 120 6.16 -0.58 -3.19
C ARG A 120 6.42 0.46 -4.25
N LEU A 121 5.42 0.66 -5.09
CA LEU A 121 5.36 1.76 -6.06
C LEU A 121 4.09 2.55 -5.77
N SER A 122 4.20 3.86 -5.58
CA SER A 122 3.05 4.75 -5.43
C SER A 122 3.09 5.82 -6.51
N ILE A 123 2.00 5.97 -7.26
CA ILE A 123 1.86 6.94 -8.34
C ILE A 123 0.94 8.05 -7.84
N LEU A 124 1.54 9.19 -7.50
CA LEU A 124 0.85 10.31 -6.84
C LEU A 124 0.23 11.28 -7.85
N LYS A 125 0.65 11.22 -9.12
CA LYS A 125 0.14 12.07 -10.18
C LYS A 125 -0.09 11.27 -11.44
N LYS A 126 -1.11 11.66 -12.21
CA LYS A 126 -1.31 11.13 -13.55
C LYS A 126 -0.05 11.34 -14.37
N SER A 127 0.36 10.28 -15.04
CA SER A 127 1.63 10.24 -15.76
C SER A 127 1.41 10.15 -17.25
N GLU A 128 2.40 10.57 -18.02
CA GLU A 128 2.36 10.45 -19.48
C GLU A 128 2.59 9.00 -19.91
N ASP A 129 2.23 8.67 -21.16
CA ASP A 129 2.37 7.33 -21.73
C ASP A 129 3.78 6.73 -21.54
N ALA A 130 4.83 7.55 -21.70
CA ALA A 130 6.21 7.10 -21.52
C ALA A 130 6.53 6.65 -20.08
N ALA A 131 5.85 7.21 -19.08
CA ALA A 131 5.99 6.79 -17.69
C ALA A 131 5.21 5.51 -17.38
N LEU A 132 4.10 5.25 -18.09
CA LEU A 132 3.37 3.98 -17.95
C LEU A 132 4.20 2.78 -18.39
N GLU A 133 4.96 2.91 -19.49
CA GLU A 133 5.93 1.89 -19.92
C GLU A 133 6.98 1.61 -18.85
N PHE A 134 7.39 2.64 -18.11
CA PHE A 134 8.28 2.48 -16.97
C PHE A 134 7.61 1.73 -15.81
N TYR A 135 6.36 2.03 -15.49
CA TYR A 135 5.62 1.36 -14.41
C TYR A 135 5.44 -0.12 -14.73
N LYS A 136 5.05 -0.41 -15.96
CA LYS A 136 5.00 -1.77 -16.50
C LYS A 136 6.33 -2.48 -16.32
N ALA A 137 7.44 -1.86 -16.73
CA ALA A 137 8.77 -2.45 -16.57
C ALA A 137 9.17 -2.68 -15.10
N LEU A 138 8.74 -1.83 -14.16
CA LEU A 138 8.96 -2.05 -12.72
C LEU A 138 8.14 -3.23 -12.19
N VAL A 139 6.86 -3.29 -12.58
CA VAL A 139 5.94 -4.36 -12.20
C VAL A 139 6.43 -5.69 -12.74
N GLU A 140 6.71 -5.80 -14.04
CA GLU A 140 7.13 -7.03 -14.73
C GLU A 140 8.38 -7.70 -14.12
N ARG A 141 9.20 -6.96 -13.36
CA ARG A 141 10.34 -7.55 -12.62
C ARG A 141 9.93 -8.49 -11.49
N GLY A 142 8.66 -8.51 -11.09
CA GLY A 142 8.15 -9.46 -10.10
C GLY A 142 8.68 -9.24 -8.69
N ARG A 143 8.99 -7.99 -8.32
CA ARG A 143 9.49 -7.63 -6.98
C ARG A 143 8.50 -6.82 -6.15
N LEU A 144 7.55 -6.15 -6.80
CA LEU A 144 6.55 -5.35 -6.14
C LEU A 144 5.56 -6.22 -5.34
N ARG A 145 5.25 -5.74 -4.14
CA ARG A 145 4.26 -6.28 -3.21
C ARG A 145 3.03 -5.38 -3.12
N SER A 146 3.21 -4.08 -3.33
CA SER A 146 2.14 -3.09 -3.30
C SER A 146 2.26 -2.12 -4.48
N LEU A 147 1.12 -1.73 -5.03
CA LEU A 147 0.97 -0.64 -5.99
C LEU A 147 -0.10 0.31 -5.46
N ASP A 148 0.20 1.60 -5.43
CA ASP A 148 -0.75 2.61 -5.01
C ASP A 148 -0.93 3.66 -6.11
N ILE A 149 -2.16 4.08 -6.36
CA ILE A 149 -2.49 5.07 -7.38
C ILE A 149 -3.44 6.10 -6.75
N TYR A 150 -2.91 7.30 -6.50
CA TYR A 150 -3.57 8.31 -5.67
C TYR A 150 -4.21 9.48 -6.43
N TYR A 151 -4.16 9.48 -7.76
CA TYR A 151 -4.74 10.59 -8.52
C TYR A 151 -6.23 10.36 -8.82
N ASP A 152 -6.99 11.45 -8.69
CA ASP A 152 -8.44 11.52 -8.90
C ASP A 152 -8.77 11.66 -10.40
N VAL A 153 -8.51 10.61 -11.17
CA VAL A 153 -8.90 10.54 -12.58
C VAL A 153 -9.24 9.10 -12.92
N SER A 154 -10.26 8.89 -13.77
CA SER A 154 -10.59 7.57 -14.29
C SER A 154 -9.35 6.94 -14.93
N LEU A 155 -9.07 5.69 -14.55
CA LEU A 155 -7.96 4.90 -15.07
C LEU A 155 -8.21 4.64 -16.56
N HIS A 156 -7.18 4.81 -17.40
CA HIS A 156 -7.28 4.44 -18.82
C HIS A 156 -6.83 3.00 -18.97
N SER A 157 -7.10 2.42 -20.14
CA SER A 157 -6.76 1.03 -20.44
C SER A 157 -5.29 0.69 -20.17
N LYS A 158 -4.36 1.63 -20.39
CA LYS A 158 -2.92 1.40 -20.17
C LYS A 158 -2.56 1.29 -18.70
N GLU A 159 -3.19 2.07 -17.83
CA GLU A 159 -3.02 1.94 -16.38
C GLU A 159 -3.59 0.61 -15.88
N MET A 160 -4.72 0.20 -16.44
CA MET A 160 -5.35 -1.09 -16.12
C MET A 160 -4.48 -2.26 -16.55
N ASP A 161 -3.78 -2.19 -17.70
CA ASP A 161 -2.77 -3.19 -18.08
C ASP A 161 -1.68 -3.32 -17.00
N VAL A 162 -1.19 -2.22 -16.43
CA VAL A 162 -0.17 -2.24 -15.37
C VAL A 162 -0.72 -2.89 -14.10
N ILE A 163 -1.97 -2.58 -13.74
CA ILE A 163 -2.67 -3.13 -12.57
C ILE A 163 -2.89 -4.63 -12.74
N GLU A 164 -3.37 -5.08 -13.90
CA GLU A 164 -3.59 -6.50 -14.20
C GLU A 164 -2.28 -7.28 -14.05
N ILE A 165 -1.20 -6.80 -14.67
CA ILE A 165 0.12 -7.45 -14.58
C ILE A 165 0.55 -7.53 -13.12
N ALA A 166 0.33 -6.48 -12.31
CA ALA A 166 0.68 -6.46 -10.90
C ALA A 166 -0.13 -7.48 -10.10
N LEU A 167 -1.46 -7.46 -10.21
CA LEU A 167 -2.37 -8.36 -9.49
C LEU A 167 -2.10 -9.84 -9.79
N CYS A 168 -1.75 -10.15 -11.03
CA CYS A 168 -1.45 -11.50 -11.48
C CYS A 168 -0.11 -12.06 -10.97
N GLN A 169 0.73 -11.26 -10.32
CA GLN A 169 2.01 -11.71 -9.78
C GLN A 169 1.86 -12.37 -8.42
N LYS A 170 2.52 -13.51 -8.24
CA LYS A 170 2.45 -14.31 -7.00
C LYS A 170 2.84 -13.52 -5.75
N GLN A 171 3.86 -12.67 -5.83
CA GLN A 171 4.37 -11.91 -4.68
C GLN A 171 3.63 -10.60 -4.41
N PHE A 172 2.83 -10.14 -5.38
CA PHE A 172 1.97 -8.97 -5.20
C PHE A 172 0.91 -9.27 -4.14
N LYS A 173 0.53 -8.27 -3.35
CA LYS A 173 -0.44 -8.44 -2.27
C LYS A 173 -1.49 -7.36 -2.26
N ARG A 174 -1.10 -6.12 -2.55
CA ARG A 174 -1.94 -4.96 -2.25
C ARG A 174 -2.01 -3.98 -3.41
N LEU A 175 -3.23 -3.59 -3.75
CA LEU A 175 -3.50 -2.46 -4.62
C LEU A 175 -4.24 -1.39 -3.81
N ILE A 176 -3.82 -0.12 -3.93
CA ILE A 176 -4.52 1.03 -3.37
C ILE A 176 -4.93 1.94 -4.52
N LEU A 177 -6.21 2.29 -4.60
CA LEU A 177 -6.78 3.19 -5.59
C LEU A 177 -7.54 4.32 -4.91
N GLN A 178 -7.39 5.54 -5.39
CA GLN A 178 -8.19 6.69 -4.94
C GLN A 178 -9.58 6.75 -5.57
N ASN A 179 -9.83 5.99 -6.65
CA ASN A 179 -11.08 6.04 -7.39
C ASN A 179 -11.70 4.64 -7.49
N CYS A 180 -12.97 4.55 -7.11
CA CYS A 180 -13.74 3.31 -7.02
C CYS A 180 -14.45 2.95 -8.34
N GLU A 181 -14.43 3.83 -9.36
CA GLU A 181 -14.92 3.55 -10.72
C GLU A 181 -14.22 2.34 -11.38
N ALA A 182 -13.01 2.01 -10.94
CA ALA A 182 -12.25 0.87 -11.45
C ALA A 182 -12.76 -0.48 -10.94
N LEU A 183 -13.74 -0.51 -10.04
CA LEU A 183 -14.21 -1.75 -9.41
C LEU A 183 -14.75 -2.75 -10.44
N GLU A 184 -15.59 -2.32 -11.38
CA GLU A 184 -16.17 -3.21 -12.40
C GLU A 184 -15.09 -3.87 -13.27
N GLU A 185 -14.10 -3.09 -13.71
CA GLU A 185 -13.00 -3.60 -14.53
C GLU A 185 -12.08 -4.53 -13.73
N LEU A 186 -11.85 -4.24 -12.45
CA LEU A 186 -11.12 -5.13 -11.54
C LEU A 186 -11.85 -6.46 -11.28
N LEU A 187 -13.18 -6.43 -11.20
CA LEU A 187 -13.99 -7.64 -11.13
C LEU A 187 -13.85 -8.46 -12.42
N SER A 188 -13.85 -7.81 -13.59
CA SER A 188 -13.59 -8.48 -14.88
C SER A 188 -12.20 -9.14 -14.91
N ILE A 189 -11.15 -8.42 -14.49
CA ILE A 189 -9.78 -8.96 -14.40
C ILE A 189 -9.74 -10.18 -13.46
N TRP A 190 -10.44 -10.10 -12.33
CA TRP A 190 -10.55 -11.21 -11.39
C TRP A 190 -11.21 -12.43 -12.00
N GLU A 191 -12.31 -12.26 -12.74
CA GLU A 191 -12.99 -13.39 -13.40
C GLU A 191 -12.07 -14.15 -14.35
N GLU A 192 -11.21 -13.43 -15.07
CA GLU A 192 -10.23 -14.02 -16.00
C GLU A 192 -9.01 -14.62 -15.29
N ASN A 193 -8.68 -14.16 -14.07
CA ASN A 193 -7.43 -14.48 -13.37
C ASN A 193 -7.60 -14.98 -11.92
N ARG A 194 -8.75 -15.58 -11.58
CA ARG A 194 -9.16 -15.96 -10.21
C ARG A 194 -8.03 -16.56 -9.37
N GLU A 195 -7.40 -17.62 -9.86
CA GLU A 195 -6.34 -18.34 -9.13
C GLU A 195 -5.14 -17.46 -8.76
N LYS A 196 -4.82 -16.45 -9.59
CA LYS A 196 -3.69 -15.55 -9.37
C LYS A 196 -4.04 -14.43 -8.38
N MET A 197 -5.32 -14.09 -8.27
CA MET A 197 -5.83 -13.00 -7.44
C MET A 197 -6.26 -13.43 -6.04
N ILE A 198 -6.15 -14.72 -5.69
CA ILE A 198 -6.35 -15.19 -4.32
C ILE A 198 -5.43 -14.45 -3.35
N ARG A 199 -5.98 -14.03 -2.21
CA ARG A 199 -5.30 -13.29 -1.12
C ARG A 199 -4.74 -11.93 -1.54
N LYS A 200 -5.26 -11.32 -2.60
CA LYS A 200 -4.98 -9.91 -2.90
C LYS A 200 -5.97 -9.03 -2.15
N GLU A 201 -5.48 -7.86 -1.76
CA GLU A 201 -6.23 -6.83 -1.07
C GLU A 201 -6.31 -5.62 -2.00
N ILE A 202 -7.52 -5.16 -2.31
CA ILE A 202 -7.72 -3.91 -3.04
C ILE A 202 -8.39 -2.92 -2.11
N PHE A 203 -7.75 -1.79 -1.91
CA PHE A 203 -8.24 -0.68 -1.14
C PHE A 203 -8.69 0.40 -2.10
N PHE A 204 -9.89 0.90 -1.87
CA PHE A 204 -10.41 2.06 -2.55
C PHE A 204 -10.69 3.15 -1.53
N PHE A 205 -10.30 4.38 -1.84
CA PHE A 205 -10.59 5.55 -1.02
C PHE A 205 -11.67 6.41 -1.69
N ASP A 206 -12.38 7.22 -0.91
CA ASP A 206 -13.40 8.15 -1.38
C ASP A 206 -14.58 7.47 -2.12
N CYS A 207 -15.06 6.34 -1.59
CA CYS A 207 -16.04 5.47 -2.25
C CYS A 207 -17.51 5.69 -1.84
N GLY A 208 -17.87 6.85 -1.28
CA GLY A 208 -19.23 7.06 -0.76
C GLY A 208 -20.35 6.85 -1.78
N VAL A 209 -20.07 6.97 -3.08
CA VAL A 209 -21.01 6.65 -4.18
C VAL A 209 -21.05 5.13 -4.44
N VAL A 210 -19.91 4.50 -4.69
CA VAL A 210 -19.84 3.07 -5.02
C VAL A 210 -20.35 2.18 -3.88
N ALA A 211 -20.14 2.58 -2.62
CA ALA A 211 -20.70 1.87 -1.48
C ALA A 211 -22.24 1.76 -1.58
N LYS A 212 -22.92 2.83 -1.97
CA LYS A 212 -24.39 2.84 -2.11
C LYS A 212 -24.86 1.92 -3.22
N ASP A 213 -24.14 1.92 -4.35
CA ASP A 213 -24.48 1.09 -5.50
C ASP A 213 -24.31 -0.41 -5.17
N LEU A 214 -23.27 -0.76 -4.40
CA LEU A 214 -23.04 -2.13 -3.95
C LEU A 214 -24.05 -2.65 -2.93
N LYS A 215 -24.78 -1.78 -2.20
CA LYS A 215 -25.66 -2.18 -1.09
C LYS A 215 -26.69 -3.25 -1.48
N GLY A 216 -27.18 -3.21 -2.72
CA GLY A 216 -28.13 -4.20 -3.25
C GLY A 216 -27.51 -5.55 -3.61
N ASP A 217 -26.20 -5.58 -3.85
CA ASP A 217 -25.45 -6.71 -4.40
C ASP A 217 -24.63 -7.46 -3.35
N LEU A 218 -24.66 -6.97 -2.11
CA LEU A 218 -23.96 -7.56 -0.98
C LEU A 218 -24.91 -8.37 -0.09
N GLU A 219 -24.36 -9.41 0.53
CA GLU A 219 -24.99 -10.16 1.60
C GLU A 219 -24.02 -10.28 2.78
N LEU A 220 -24.56 -10.34 3.99
CA LEU A 220 -23.73 -10.41 5.21
C LEU A 220 -22.98 -11.74 5.27
N CYS A 221 -21.70 -11.71 5.61
CA CYS A 221 -20.92 -12.92 5.81
C CYS A 221 -21.42 -13.73 7.02
N SER A 222 -21.34 -15.05 6.93
CA SER A 222 -21.54 -15.92 8.10
C SER A 222 -20.39 -15.76 9.10
N GLN A 223 -20.59 -16.21 10.35
CA GLN A 223 -19.51 -16.18 11.35
C GLN A 223 -18.28 -16.97 10.90
N GLU A 224 -18.46 -18.12 10.24
CA GLU A 224 -17.37 -18.94 9.71
C GLU A 224 -16.56 -18.18 8.64
N GLN A 225 -17.24 -17.44 7.76
CA GLN A 225 -16.59 -16.59 6.77
C GLN A 225 -15.83 -15.44 7.44
N CYS A 226 -16.44 -14.76 8.41
CA CYS A 226 -15.76 -13.71 9.19
C CYS A 226 -14.49 -14.23 9.89
N ASP A 227 -14.56 -15.42 10.50
CA ASP A 227 -13.41 -16.04 11.16
C ASP A 227 -12.30 -16.42 10.16
N TYR A 228 -12.69 -16.91 8.98
CA TYR A 228 -11.78 -17.16 7.86
C TYR A 228 -11.07 -15.88 7.43
N ILE A 229 -11.80 -14.78 7.18
CA ILE A 229 -11.21 -13.51 6.72
C ILE A 229 -10.23 -12.98 7.77
N LYS A 230 -10.62 -12.96 9.05
CA LYS A 230 -9.73 -12.53 10.15
C LYS A 230 -8.45 -13.34 10.23
N LYS A 231 -8.52 -14.64 9.94
CA LYS A 231 -7.37 -15.54 9.96
C LYS A 231 -6.45 -15.32 8.75
N GLU A 232 -7.00 -15.27 7.55
CA GLU A 232 -6.22 -15.19 6.30
C GLU A 232 -5.73 -13.76 5.99
N HIS A 233 -6.45 -12.74 6.47
CA HIS A 233 -6.15 -11.32 6.30
C HIS A 233 -5.91 -10.62 7.64
N ILE A 234 -5.17 -11.26 8.53
CA ILE A 234 -4.88 -10.73 9.88
C ILE A 234 -4.19 -9.35 9.82
N ASP A 235 -3.30 -9.15 8.84
CA ASP A 235 -2.57 -7.90 8.65
C ASP A 235 -3.52 -6.73 8.35
N LEU A 236 -4.63 -6.98 7.65
CA LEU A 236 -5.65 -5.99 7.35
C LEU A 236 -6.34 -5.50 8.63
N TYR A 237 -6.90 -6.44 9.41
CA TYR A 237 -7.68 -6.13 10.62
C TYR A 237 -6.85 -5.48 11.73
N GLN A 238 -5.57 -5.83 11.84
CA GLN A 238 -4.75 -5.34 12.93
C GLN A 238 -4.08 -3.99 12.64
N LEU A 239 -3.86 -3.64 11.38
CA LEU A 239 -2.95 -2.55 11.03
C LEU A 239 -3.51 -1.50 10.10
N GLN A 240 -4.64 -1.75 9.44
CA GLN A 240 -5.08 -0.92 8.31
C GLN A 240 -6.49 -0.34 8.45
N LEU A 241 -7.40 -1.04 9.16
CA LEU A 241 -8.76 -0.56 9.35
C LEU A 241 -8.90 0.15 10.69
N CYS A 242 -9.52 1.33 10.68
CA CYS A 242 -9.76 2.11 11.90
C CYS A 242 -10.98 1.60 12.65
N ILE A 243 -12.12 1.55 11.96
CA ILE A 243 -13.41 1.11 12.46
C ILE A 243 -14.05 0.28 11.35
N PRO A 244 -13.66 -1.00 11.22
CA PRO A 244 -14.18 -1.85 10.16
C PRO A 244 -15.66 -2.18 10.39
N SER A 245 -16.45 -2.20 9.32
CA SER A 245 -17.80 -2.76 9.30
C SER A 245 -17.78 -4.27 9.53
N GLU A 246 -18.97 -4.87 9.60
CA GLU A 246 -19.11 -6.30 9.35
C GLU A 246 -18.62 -6.65 7.93
N ALA A 247 -18.20 -7.90 7.72
CA ALA A 247 -17.77 -8.35 6.40
C ALA A 247 -18.99 -8.73 5.55
N TYR A 248 -18.99 -8.30 4.29
CA TYR A 248 -20.00 -8.66 3.30
C TYR A 248 -19.38 -9.54 2.22
N LYS A 249 -20.18 -10.34 1.55
CA LYS A 249 -19.79 -11.03 0.31
C LYS A 249 -20.64 -10.53 -0.85
N ILE A 250 -20.05 -10.45 -2.03
CA ILE A 250 -20.80 -10.18 -3.28
C ILE A 250 -21.66 -11.40 -3.58
N LYS A 251 -22.95 -11.18 -3.87
CA LYS A 251 -23.91 -12.26 -4.16
C LYS A 251 -23.45 -13.11 -5.34
N SER A 252 -23.62 -14.43 -5.20
CA SER A 252 -23.19 -15.41 -6.21
C SER A 252 -23.88 -15.27 -7.58
N GLU A 253 -25.02 -14.59 -7.67
CA GLU A 253 -25.66 -14.32 -8.96
C GLU A 253 -24.78 -13.47 -9.89
N LEU A 254 -23.83 -12.74 -9.31
CA LEU A 254 -22.83 -11.94 -10.01
C LEU A 254 -21.50 -12.68 -10.21
N ILE A 255 -21.37 -13.91 -9.68
CA ILE A 255 -20.12 -14.68 -9.68
C ILE A 255 -20.38 -16.11 -10.15
N ALA A 256 -19.77 -16.51 -11.26
CA ALA A 256 -20.07 -17.80 -11.89
C ALA A 256 -19.64 -19.08 -11.10
N ASP A 257 -18.94 -18.97 -9.96
CA ASP A 257 -18.38 -20.10 -9.20
C ASP A 257 -18.55 -19.90 -7.69
N ASP A 258 -19.11 -20.89 -7.01
CA ASP A 258 -19.41 -20.86 -5.58
C ASP A 258 -18.17 -21.07 -4.69
N LYS A 259 -17.04 -21.46 -5.27
CA LYS A 259 -15.80 -21.73 -4.54
C LYS A 259 -14.98 -20.51 -4.20
N HIS A 260 -15.17 -19.42 -4.94
CA HIS A 260 -14.38 -18.21 -4.80
C HIS A 260 -15.28 -17.05 -4.39
N ASN A 261 -15.08 -16.57 -3.17
CA ASN A 261 -15.86 -15.45 -2.65
C ASN A 261 -15.06 -14.16 -2.78
N ILE A 262 -15.78 -13.08 -3.11
CA ILE A 262 -15.27 -11.72 -3.01
C ILE A 262 -15.89 -11.12 -1.76
N TYR A 263 -15.04 -10.75 -0.81
CA TYR A 263 -15.46 -10.12 0.43
C TYR A 263 -15.24 -8.60 0.34
N VAL A 264 -16.16 -7.86 0.93
CA VAL A 264 -16.13 -6.40 0.99
C VAL A 264 -16.22 -5.98 2.45
N LEU A 265 -15.31 -5.08 2.85
CA LEU A 265 -15.35 -4.40 4.13
C LEU A 265 -15.39 -2.89 3.90
N PHE A 266 -16.09 -2.18 4.77
CA PHE A 266 -16.12 -0.74 4.81
C PHE A 266 -15.32 -0.27 6.03
N ASP A 267 -14.64 0.86 5.91
CA ASP A 267 -13.89 1.47 7.00
C ASP A 267 -14.18 2.97 7.08
N CYS A 268 -14.38 3.45 8.30
CA CYS A 268 -14.72 4.84 8.59
C CYS A 268 -13.61 5.48 9.43
N PHE A 269 -13.15 6.67 9.06
CA PHE A 269 -12.07 7.39 9.76
C PHE A 269 -12.54 8.30 10.91
N GLN A 270 -13.82 8.29 11.28
CA GLN A 270 -14.32 9.27 12.25
C GLN A 270 -13.80 9.06 13.67
N LYS A 271 -13.26 10.14 14.24
CA LYS A 271 -12.85 10.25 15.63
C LYS A 271 -13.98 10.86 16.46
N GLY A 272 -14.72 10.05 17.20
CA GLY A 272 -15.41 10.53 18.41
C GLY A 272 -16.92 10.27 18.54
N GLU A 273 -17.57 9.56 17.62
CA GLU A 273 -18.99 9.17 17.74
C GLU A 273 -19.16 7.67 18.01
N GLU A 274 -20.26 7.29 18.65
CA GLU A 274 -20.56 5.88 18.96
C GLU A 274 -20.87 5.10 17.66
N VAL A 275 -20.13 4.00 17.44
CA VAL A 275 -20.17 3.18 16.20
C VAL A 275 -21.58 2.64 15.86
N ALA A 276 -22.50 2.61 16.83
CA ALA A 276 -23.81 1.97 16.70
C ALA A 276 -24.79 2.68 15.74
N GLU A 277 -24.52 3.92 15.33
CA GLU A 277 -25.42 4.69 14.45
C GLU A 277 -24.90 4.89 13.01
N PHE A 278 -23.72 4.36 12.67
CA PHE A 278 -23.14 4.57 11.34
C PHE A 278 -23.84 3.79 10.22
N ASP A 279 -24.27 4.47 9.16
CA ASP A 279 -24.56 3.83 7.88
C ASP A 279 -23.27 3.78 7.05
N PHE A 280 -22.52 2.67 7.19
CA PHE A 280 -21.28 2.41 6.44
C PHE A 280 -21.44 2.57 4.92
N PHE A 281 -22.64 2.40 4.37
CA PHE A 281 -22.85 2.60 2.93
C PHE A 281 -22.86 4.07 2.51
N THR A 282 -23.03 5.00 3.45
CA THR A 282 -23.08 6.43 3.17
C THR A 282 -21.94 7.22 3.79
N GLU A 283 -21.29 6.66 4.81
CA GLU A 283 -20.27 7.33 5.63
C GLU A 283 -18.89 6.67 5.54
N THR A 284 -18.73 5.68 4.67
CA THR A 284 -17.43 5.06 4.43
C THR A 284 -16.48 6.00 3.70
N ASP A 285 -15.25 6.05 4.17
CA ASP A 285 -14.14 6.72 3.50
C ASP A 285 -13.35 5.73 2.65
N GLN A 286 -13.45 4.44 2.96
CA GLN A 286 -12.62 3.40 2.38
C GLN A 286 -13.38 2.07 2.22
N ILE A 287 -13.26 1.47 1.04
CA ILE A 287 -13.72 0.10 0.78
C ILE A 287 -12.51 -0.81 0.63
N VAL A 288 -12.57 -1.99 1.23
CA VAL A 288 -11.59 -3.05 1.03
C VAL A 288 -12.25 -4.25 0.38
N VAL A 289 -11.71 -4.66 -0.77
CA VAL A 289 -12.13 -5.84 -1.51
C VAL A 289 -11.07 -6.93 -1.35
N LEU A 290 -11.51 -8.11 -0.93
CA LEU A 290 -10.67 -9.28 -0.68
C LEU A 290 -11.10 -10.43 -1.57
N PHE A 291 -10.14 -11.04 -2.26
CA PHE A 291 -10.39 -12.20 -3.12
C PHE A 291 -9.93 -13.48 -2.43
N SER A 292 -10.85 -14.45 -2.28
CA SER A 292 -10.59 -15.74 -1.63
C SER A 292 -10.53 -16.95 -2.56
#